data_AF-A0A849RZU0-F1
#
_entry.id   AF-A0A849RZU0-F1
#
_cell.length_a   1.000
_cell.length_b   1.000
_cell.length_c   1.000
_cell.angle_alpha   90.00
_cell.angle_beta   90.00
_cell.angle_gamma   90.00
#
_symmetry.space_group_name_H-M   'P 1'
#
loop_
_entity.id
_entity.type
_entity.pdbx_description
1 polymer ?
#
loop_
_entity_poly.entity_id
_entity_poly.type
_entity_poly.pdbx_seq_one_letter_code
_entity_poly.pdbx_strand_id
1 'polypeptide(L)' 'MQPMLNIAVRAARSAGDLILRSADNAGHLHIDQKGKNDYASEVDLAAEREII' A
#
# COMPACT_ATOMS: atom_id res chain seq x y z
N MET A 1 11.31 -23.90 -1.27
CA MET A 1 10.52 -22.95 -0.46
C MET A 1 11.46 -22.20 0.46
N GLN A 2 11.77 -20.93 0.17
CA GLN A 2 12.59 -20.10 1.04
C GLN A 2 11.68 -19.35 2.03
N PRO A 3 11.83 -19.53 3.36
CA PRO A 3 10.89 -18.96 4.35
C PRO A 3 10.73 -17.45 4.25
N MET A 4 11.83 -16.71 4.11
CA MET A 4 11.81 -15.26 3.98
C MET A 4 11.08 -14.80 2.71
N LEU A 5 11.34 -15.46 1.57
CA LEU A 5 10.68 -15.15 0.30
C LEU A 5 9.16 -15.37 0.40
N ASN A 6 8.72 -16.44 1.06
CA ASN A 6 7.30 -16.72 1.22
C ASN A 6 6.58 -15.67 2.07
N ILE A 7 7.24 -15.15 3.11
CA ILE A 7 6.72 -14.07 3.96
C ILE A 7 6.61 -12.78 3.14
N ALA A 8 7.68 -12.41 2.43
CA ALA A 8 7.71 -11.22 1.59
C ALA A 8 6.62 -11.24 0.50
N VAL A 9 6.45 -12.39 -0.18
CA VAL A 9 5.41 -12.56 -1.20
C VAL A 9 4.00 -12.42 -0.61
N ARG A 10 3.78 -12.93 0.61
CA ARG A 10 2.47 -12.82 1.28
C ARG A 10 2.15 -11.38 1.66
N ALA A 11 3.10 -10.69 2.30
CA ALA A 11 2.99 -9.29 2.67
C ALA A 11 2.70 -8.40 1.44
N ALA A 12 3.49 -8.57 0.37
CA ALA A 12 3.32 -7.82 -0.86
C ALA A 12 1.95 -8.06 -1.53
N ARG A 13 1.42 -9.29 -1.48
CA ARG A 13 0.08 -9.59 -2.01
C ARG A 13 -1.02 -8.92 -1.19
N SER A 14 -0.94 -8.97 0.14
CA SER A 14 -1.94 -8.33 1.01
C SER A 14 -2.02 -6.83 0.75
N ALA A 15 -0.86 -6.16 0.70
CA ALA A 15 -0.75 -4.75 0.37
C ALA A 15 -1.25 -4.44 -1.06
N GLY A 16 -0.90 -5.27 -2.05
CA GLY A 16 -1.36 -5.12 -3.43
C GLY A 16 -2.88 -5.21 -3.57
N ASP A 17 -3.51 -6.15 -2.89
CA ASP A 17 -4.97 -6.30 -2.89
C ASP A 17 -5.66 -5.09 -2.25
N LEU A 18 -5.06 -4.51 -1.20
CA LEU A 18 -5.53 -3.27 -0.58
C LEU A 18 -5.45 -2.08 -1.55
N ILE A 19 -4.31 -1.92 -2.22
CA ILE A 19 -4.12 -0.86 -3.23
C ILE A 19 -5.15 -1.00 -4.36
N LEU A 20 -5.35 -2.22 -4.87
CA LEU A 20 -6.28 -2.48 -5.97
C LEU A 20 -7.72 -2.07 -5.61
N ARG A 21 -8.20 -2.45 -4.42
CA ARG A 21 -9.54 -2.07 -3.94
C ARG A 21 -9.71 -0.57 -3.76
N SER A 22 -8.67 0.11 -3.31
CA SER A 22 -8.71 1.56 -3.10
C SER A 22 -8.65 2.34 -4.41
N ALA A 23 -8.03 1.77 -5.46
CA ALA A 23 -7.93 2.39 -6.77
C ALA A 23 -9.31 2.62 -7.41
N ASP A 24 -10.27 1.71 -7.18
CA ASP A 24 -11.65 1.85 -7.66
C ASP A 24 -12.36 3.10 -7.09
N ASN A 25 -11.92 3.58 -5.91
CA ASN A 25 -12.47 4.76 -5.23
C ASN A 25 -11.44 5.90 -5.09
N ALA A 26 -10.47 5.98 -6.02
CA ALA A 26 -9.34 6.90 -5.92
C ALA A 26 -9.74 8.39 -5.73
N GLY A 27 -10.90 8.80 -6.25
CA GLY A 27 -11.40 10.18 -6.13
C GLY A 27 -11.77 10.61 -4.71
N HIS A 28 -11.87 9.67 -3.76
CA HIS A 28 -12.23 9.95 -2.36
C HIS A 28 -11.06 9.77 -1.40
N LEU A 29 -9.88 9.42 -1.88
CA LEU A 29 -8.73 9.16 -1.02
C LEU A 29 -8.24 10.45 -0.37
N HIS A 30 -7.88 10.34 0.91
CA HIS A 30 -7.11 11.38 1.57
C HIS A 30 -5.67 11.39 1.02
N ILE A 31 -5.25 12.54 0.47
CA ILE A 31 -3.91 12.75 -0.09
C ILE A 31 -3.14 13.76 0.77
N ASP A 32 -2.00 13.32 1.29
CA ASP A 32 -1.03 14.14 1.99
C ASP A 32 0.07 14.59 1.04
N GLN A 33 0.38 15.89 1.04
CA GLN A 33 1.52 16.43 0.29
C GLN A 33 2.73 16.55 1.22
N LYS A 34 3.76 15.71 0.98
CA LYS A 34 5.00 15.69 1.76
C LYS A 34 6.03 16.69 1.24
N GLY A 35 5.92 17.06 -0.04
CA GLY A 35 6.82 18.01 -0.68
C GLY A 35 6.38 18.40 -2.08
N LYS A 36 7.27 19.06 -2.83
CA LYS A 36 7.01 19.38 -4.23
C LYS A 36 6.99 18.09 -5.05
N ASN A 37 5.85 17.78 -5.67
CA ASN A 37 5.62 16.54 -6.42
C ASN A 37 5.80 15.26 -5.59
N ASP A 38 5.59 15.33 -4.28
CA ASP A 38 5.70 14.20 -3.35
C ASP A 38 4.39 14.08 -2.57
N TYR A 39 3.69 12.96 -2.77
CA TYR A 39 2.35 12.70 -2.28
C TYR A 39 2.26 11.31 -1.68
N ALA A 40 1.58 11.21 -0.54
CA ALA A 40 1.18 9.96 0.07
C ALA A 40 -0.34 9.95 0.22
N SER A 41 -0.93 8.77 0.36
CA SER A 41 -2.35 8.65 0.65
C SER A 41 -2.58 7.82 1.88
N GLU A 42 -3.80 7.83 2.42
CA GLU A 42 -4.17 6.89 3.48
C GLU A 42 -3.98 5.41 3.08
N VAL A 43 -3.97 5.11 1.77
CA VAL A 43 -3.70 3.77 1.21
C VAL A 43 -2.21 3.41 1.35
N ASP A 44 -1.30 4.37 1.21
CA ASP A 44 0.14 4.18 1.39
C ASP A 44 0.43 3.73 2.83
N LEU A 45 -0.12 4.46 3.81
CA LEU A 45 0.01 4.12 5.23
C LEU A 45 -0.61 2.77 5.58
N ALA A 46 -1.76 2.43 4.98
CA ALA A 46 -2.39 1.13 5.19
C ALA A 46 -1.56 -0.01 4.57
N ALA A 47 -0.97 0.20 3.39
CA ALA A 47 -0.09 -0.77 2.74
C ALA A 47 1.20 -1.01 3.53
N GLU A 48 1.81 0.03 4.10
CA GLU A 48 2.98 -0.11 4.98
C GLU A 48 2.67 -0.99 6.19
N ARG A 49 1.50 -0.83 6.81
CA ARG A 49 1.05 -1.67 7.94
C ARG A 49 0.79 -3.12 7.57
N GLU A 50 0.43 -3.41 6.33
CA GLU A 50 0.30 -4.79 5.84
C GLU A 50 1.66 -5.46 5.58
N ILE A 51 2.72 -4.66 5.40
CA ILE A 51 4.06 -5.15 5.08
C ILE A 51 4.94 -5.34 6.33
N ILE A 52 4.75 -4.51 7.37
CA ILE A 52 5.52 -4.51 8.63
C ILE A 52 5.01 -5.58 9.60
#